data_AF-A0A7C1D0F3-F1
#
_entry.id   AF-A0A7C1D0F3-F1
#
_cell.length_a   1.000
_cell.length_b   1.000
_cell.length_c   1.000
_cell.angle_alpha   90.00
_cell.angle_beta   90.00
_cell.angle_gamma   90.00
#
_symmetry.space_group_name_H-M   'P 1'
#
loop_
_entity.id
_entity.type
_entity.pdbx_description
1 polymer ?
#
loop_
_entity_poly.entity_id
_entity_poly.type
_entity_poly.pdbx_seq_one_letter_code
_entity_poly.pdbx_strand_id
1 'polypeptide(L)' 'MGVTILGSTGTIGVNTLDVLTRHPQRFTVVALTANNDVDRLFAQCREHCPRFAVMADPVAAERLETRLREAGLAQAR' A
#
# COMPACT_ATOMS: atom_id res chain seq x y z
N MET A 1 -1.17 11.66 -12.32
CA MET A 1 -0.66 12.31 -11.09
C MET A 1 -0.31 11.23 -10.08
N GLY A 2 0.90 11.26 -9.51
CA GLY A 2 1.31 10.27 -8.50
C GLY A 2 0.80 10.64 -7.11
N VAL A 3 0.23 9.66 -6.39
CA VAL A 3 -0.31 9.86 -5.04
C VAL A 3 0.39 8.95 -4.05
N THR A 4 0.81 9.52 -2.92
CA THR A 4 1.33 8.79 -1.76
C THR A 4 0.31 8.90 -0.63
N ILE A 5 -0.05 7.77 -0.02
CA ILE A 5 -1.02 7.73 1.07
C ILE A 5 -0.31 7.30 2.35
N LEU A 6 -0.23 8.24 3.30
CA LEU A 6 0.30 7.99 4.63
C LEU A 6 -0.84 7.49 5.53
N GLY A 7 -0.82 6.21 5.91
CA GLY A 7 -1.93 5.58 6.65
C GLY A 7 -3.07 5.10 5.74
N SER A 8 -2.75 4.33 4.70
CA SER A 8 -3.70 3.79 3.72
C SER A 8 -4.72 2.81 4.31
N THR A 9 -4.44 2.24 5.48
CA THR A 9 -5.32 1.29 6.18
C THR A 9 -6.31 1.98 7.11
N GLY A 10 -6.15 3.28 7.37
CA GLY A 10 -7.13 4.09 8.11
C GLY A 10 -8.31 4.52 7.23
N THR A 11 -9.40 4.98 7.85
CA THR A 11 -10.65 5.35 7.14
C THR A 11 -10.43 6.34 6.00
N ILE A 12 -9.62 7.39 6.22
CA ILE A 12 -9.31 8.39 5.18
C ILE A 12 -8.52 7.74 4.04
N GLY A 13 -7.52 6.93 4.36
CA GLY A 13 -6.69 6.24 3.36
C GLY A 13 -7.50 5.28 2.50
N VAL A 14 -8.39 4.50 3.10
CA VAL A 14 -9.28 3.55 2.42
C VAL A 14 -10.26 4.28 1.50
N ASN A 15 -10.92 5.35 2.00
CA ASN A 15 -11.84 6.14 1.19
C ASN A 15 -11.10 6.86 0.06
N THR A 16 -9.86 7.31 0.30
CA THR A 16 -9.02 7.90 -0.75
C THR A 16 -8.71 6.87 -1.82
N LEU A 17 -8.30 5.66 -1.44
CA LEU A 17 -8.05 4.58 -2.39
C LEU A 17 -9.26 4.23 -3.25
N ASP A 18 -10.47 4.17 -2.66
CA ASP A 18 -11.71 3.95 -3.41
C ASP A 18 -11.92 5.02 -4.50
N VAL A 19 -11.65 6.29 -4.20
CA VAL A 19 -11.72 7.37 -5.20
C VAL A 19 -10.65 7.20 -6.29
N LEU A 20 -9.43 6.79 -5.93
CA LEU A 20 -8.36 6.55 -6.90
C LEU A 20 -8.68 5.36 -7.82
N THR A 21 -9.25 4.27 -7.29
CA THR A 21 -9.69 3.10 -8.07
C THR A 21 -10.73 3.44 -9.12
N ARG A 22 -11.60 4.42 -8.84
CA ARG A 22 -12.60 4.90 -9.82
C ARG A 22 -12.01 5.76 -10.94
N HIS A 23 -10.77 6.22 -10.80
CA HIS A 23 -10.10 7.12 -11.75
C HIS A 23 -8.66 6.69 -12.10
N PRO A 24 -8.44 5.44 -12.56
CA PRO A 24 -7.09 4.89 -12.76
C PRO A 24 -6.30 5.57 -13.88
N GLN A 25 -6.97 6.24 -14.82
CA GLN A 25 -6.28 7.01 -15.89
C GLN A 25 -5.74 8.37 -15.41
N ARG A 26 -6.22 8.88 -14.27
CA ARG A 26 -5.81 10.19 -13.74
C ARG A 26 -4.79 10.06 -12.62
N PHE A 27 -4.90 9.00 -11.83
CA PHE A 27 -4.09 8.80 -10.64
C PHE A 27 -3.36 7.47 -10.67
N THR A 28 -2.15 7.49 -10.11
CA THR A 28 -1.36 6.28 -9.91
C THR A 28 -0.88 6.31 -8.47
N VAL A 29 -1.10 5.21 -7.75
CA VAL A 29 -0.61 5.06 -6.39
C VAL A 29 0.89 4.78 -6.45
N VAL A 30 1.68 5.69 -5.90
CA VAL A 30 3.14 5.58 -5.88
C VAL A 30 3.59 4.87 -4.62
N ALA A 31 3.01 5.21 -3.47
CA ALA A 31 3.38 4.66 -2.19
C ALA A 31 2.18 4.52 -1.26
N LEU A 32 2.16 3.42 -0.52
CA LEU A 32 1.20 3.18 0.57
C LEU A 32 1.96 2.95 1.87
N THR A 33 1.45 3.52 2.95
CA THR A 33 2.00 3.28 4.28
C THR A 33 0.94 2.89 5.29
N ALA A 34 1.32 2.08 6.28
CA ALA A 34 0.45 1.73 7.40
C ALA A 34 1.25 1.58 8.70
N ASN A 35 0.55 1.51 9.83
CA ASN A 35 1.22 1.34 11.13
C ASN A 35 1.56 -0.14 11.38
N ASN A 36 0.55 -0.99 11.59
CA ASN A 36 0.71 -2.40 11.96
C ASN A 36 -0.22 -3.38 11.21
N ASP A 37 -1.18 -2.88 10.42
CA ASP A 37 -2.15 -3.70 9.67
C ASP A 37 -1.55 -4.24 8.36
N VAL A 38 -0.72 -5.27 8.50
CA VAL A 38 0.00 -5.93 7.39
C VAL A 38 -0.96 -6.54 6.38
N ASP A 39 -2.03 -7.19 6.85
CA ASP A 39 -2.98 -7.89 5.98
C ASP A 39 -3.66 -6.92 5.01
N ARG A 40 -4.13 -5.80 5.54
CA ARG A 40 -4.80 -4.79 4.74
C ARG A 40 -3.85 -4.08 3.80
N LEU A 41 -2.64 -3.72 4.25
CA LEU A 41 -1.66 -3.09 3.37
C LEU A 41 -1.22 -4.05 2.25
N PHE A 42 -1.01 -5.33 2.55
CA PHE A 42 -0.68 -6.35 1.56
C PHE A 42 -1.78 -6.48 0.48
N ALA A 43 -3.06 -6.51 0.88
CA ALA A 43 -4.18 -6.53 -0.06
C ALA A 43 -4.19 -5.28 -0.97
N GLN A 44 -3.97 -4.10 -0.38
CA GLN A 44 -3.87 -2.85 -1.15
C GLN A 44 -2.67 -2.85 -2.10
N CYS A 45 -1.53 -3.43 -1.70
CA CYS A 45 -0.36 -3.57 -2.56
C CYS A 45 -0.63 -4.48 -3.76
N ARG A 46 -1.43 -5.54 -3.59
CA ARG A 46 -1.85 -6.42 -4.70
C ARG A 46 -2.79 -5.73 -5.67
N GLU A 47 -3.67 -4.87 -5.18
CA GLU A 47 -4.66 -4.16 -5.99
C GLU A 47 -4.04 -3.00 -6.78
N HIS A 48 -3.24 -2.18 -6.09
CA HIS A 48 -2.74 -0.93 -6.66
C HIS A 48 -1.31 -1.02 -7.21
N CYS A 49 -0.60 -2.12 -6.92
CA CYS A 49 0.80 -2.32 -7.31
C CYS A 49 1.67 -1.08 -7.10
N PRO A 50 1.68 -0.48 -5.90
CA PRO A 50 2.46 0.72 -5.64
C PRO A 50 3.95 0.41 -5.77
N ARG A 51 4.74 1.43 -6.10
CA ARG A 51 6.21 1.28 -6.16
C ARG A 51 6.82 1.11 -4.76
N PHE A 52 6.19 1.69 -3.74
CA PHE A 52 6.66 1.62 -2.35
C PHE A 52 5.56 1.16 -1.39
N ALA A 53 5.93 0.32 -0.43
CA ALA A 53 5.06 -0.13 0.65
C ALA A 53 5.82 -0.07 1.98
N VAL A 54 5.39 0.84 2.86
CA VAL A 54 6.15 1.19 4.07
C VAL A 54 5.31 0.91 5.32
N MET A 55 5.90 0.26 6.31
CA MET A 55 5.28 0.09 7.64
C MET A 55 6.03 0.94 8.66
N ALA A 56 5.29 1.61 9.55
CA ALA A 56 5.89 2.34 10.66
C ALA A 56 6.45 1.38 11.74
N ASP A 57 5.76 0.26 11.98
CA ASP A 57 6.25 -0.78 12.88
C ASP A 57 7.28 -1.69 12.17
N PRO A 58 8.50 -1.87 12.72
CA PRO A 58 9.55 -2.67 12.08
C PRO A 58 9.18 -4.15 11.91
N VAL A 59 8.49 -4.75 12.88
CA VAL A 59 8.08 -6.17 12.83
C VAL A 59 7.02 -6.37 11.75
N ALA A 60 6.08 -5.44 11.66
CA ALA A 60 5.08 -5.42 10.60
C ALA A 60 5.71 -5.21 9.22
N ALA A 61 6.78 -4.39 9.11
CA ALA A 61 7.53 -4.22 7.87
C ALA A 61 8.16 -5.53 7.38
N GLU A 62 8.81 -6.28 8.27
CA GLU A 62 9.43 -7.58 7.94
C GLU A 62 8.38 -8.61 7.50
N ARG A 63 7.24 -8.65 8.20
CA ARG A 63 6.11 -9.52 7.84
C ARG A 63 5.54 -9.16 6.48
N LEU A 64 5.38 -7.87 6.19
CA LEU A 64 4.91 -7.40 4.89
C LEU A 64 5.90 -7.78 3.78
N GLU A 65 7.19 -7.52 3.98
CA GLU A 65 8.23 -7.82 2.98
C GLU A 65 8.25 -9.31 2.62
N THR A 66 8.14 -10.18 3.63
CA THR A 66 8.07 -11.64 3.43
C THR A 66 6.90 -12.00 2.53
N ARG A 67 5.71 -11.47 2.82
CA ARG A 67 4.49 -11.76 2.04
C ARG A 67 4.54 -11.19 0.63
N LEU A 68 5.09 -9.99 0.45
CA LEU A 68 5.26 -9.39 -0.88
C LEU A 68 6.20 -10.24 -1.73
N ARG A 69 7.31 -10.72 -1.14
CA ARG A 69 8.26 -11.60 -1.80
C ARG A 69 7.65 -12.95 -2.18
N GLU A 70 6.91 -13.58 -1.28
CA GLU A 70 6.17 -14.83 -1.56
C GLU A 70 5.13 -14.65 -2.67
N ALA A 71 4.50 -13.48 -2.74
CA ALA A 71 3.54 -13.13 -3.78
C ALA A 71 4.18 -12.69 -5.11
N GLY A 72 5.52 -12.62 -5.19
CA GLY A 72 6.25 -12.16 -6.37
C GLY A 72 6.06 -10.68 -6.69
N LEU A 73 5.70 -9.87 -5.71
CA LEU A 73 5.52 -8.43 -5.87
C LEU A 73 6.85 -7.71 -5.57
N ALA A 74 7.31 -6.88 -6.51
CA ALA A 74 8.53 -6.11 -6.36
C ALA A 74 8.20 -4.68 -5.90
N GLN A 75 8.23 -4.43 -4.59
CA GLN A 75 8.13 -3.09 -4.01
C GLN A 75 9.38 -2.72 -3.23
N ALA A 76 9.70 -1.42 -3.21
CA ALA A 76 10.73 -0.88 -2.33
C ALA A 76 10.12 -0.55 -0.95
N ARG A 77 10.92 -0.76 0.10
CA ARG A 77 10.58 -0.45 1.50
C ARG A 77 10.91 0.99 1.86
#